data_AF-A0A9E4ZZR6-F1
#
_entry.id   AF-A0A9E4ZZR6-F1
#
_cell.length_a   1.000
_cell.length_b   1.000
_cell.length_c   1.000
_cell.angle_alpha   90.00
_cell.angle_beta   90.00
_cell.angle_gamma   90.00
#
_symmetry.space_group_name_H-M   'P 1'
#
loop_
_entity.id
_entity.type
_entity.pdbx_description
1 polymer ?
#
loop_
_entity_poly.entity_id
_entity_poly.type
_entity_poly.pdbx_seq_one_letter_code
_entity_poly.pdbx_strand_id
1 'polypeptide(L)'
;MISKEKIEEYIDLASYAINCEPKSFWLWVTGPDYYLDHDGSDREILEPGYELNWTCDENTRIGDLIILYRTSPKTDVKYLVQAISKPYINKDSGKFSGWHYCDAIVIYKFENSVLSKEMKQDAILADSEPVRRNYQGNQGSFVFNNMEWMELNLILQEKNPEYNNFLEALIAKNPSLKTVFPSE
;
A
#
# COMPACT_ATOMS: atom_id res chain seq x y z
N MET A 1 16.48 -9.54 -8.29
CA MET A 1 16.19 -10.72 -7.44
C MET A 1 16.55 -10.36 -6.02
N ILE A 2 15.55 -10.18 -5.15
CA ILE A 2 15.76 -9.83 -3.73
C ILE A 2 16.41 -11.05 -3.04
N SER A 3 17.45 -10.85 -2.22
CA SER A 3 18.10 -11.95 -1.52
C SER A 3 17.19 -12.53 -0.44
N LYS A 4 17.35 -13.82 -0.12
CA LYS A 4 16.57 -14.50 0.93
C LYS A 4 16.71 -13.82 2.29
N GLU A 5 17.91 -13.35 2.64
CA GLU A 5 18.17 -12.58 3.86
C GLU A 5 17.37 -11.28 3.92
N LYS A 6 17.25 -10.56 2.79
CA LYS A 6 16.47 -9.31 2.72
C LYS A 6 14.97 -9.59 2.84
N ILE A 7 14.49 -10.72 2.31
CA ILE A 7 13.10 -11.17 2.48
C ILE A 7 12.83 -11.50 3.95
N GLU A 8 13.72 -12.22 4.64
CA GLU A 8 13.55 -12.56 6.07
C GLU A 8 13.52 -11.31 6.96
N GLU A 9 14.41 -10.34 6.71
CA GLU A 9 14.41 -9.04 7.38
C GLU A 9 13.10 -8.27 7.16
N TYR A 10 12.60 -8.24 5.93
CA TYR A 10 11.32 -7.60 5.61
C TYR A 10 10.14 -8.27 6.29
N ILE A 11 10.15 -9.60 6.36
CA ILE A 11 9.11 -10.34 7.06
C ILE A 11 9.16 -10.04 8.56
N ASP A 12 10.35 -9.95 9.18
CA ASP A 12 10.46 -9.61 10.59
C ASP A 12 9.96 -8.19 10.90
N LEU A 13 10.31 -7.20 10.07
CA LEU A 13 9.81 -5.83 10.19
C LEU A 13 8.30 -5.75 9.97
N ALA A 14 7.80 -6.41 8.92
CA ALA A 14 6.36 -6.47 8.64
C ALA A 14 5.61 -7.20 9.76
N SER A 15 6.11 -8.32 10.26
CA SER A 15 5.49 -9.03 11.39
C SER A 15 5.48 -8.22 12.67
N TYR A 16 6.53 -7.44 12.95
CA TYR A 16 6.53 -6.53 14.11
C TYR A 16 5.47 -5.43 13.98
N ALA A 17 5.32 -4.87 12.77
CA ALA A 17 4.30 -3.87 12.49
C ALA A 17 2.87 -4.46 12.55
N ILE A 18 2.70 -5.71 12.09
CA ILE A 18 1.43 -6.43 12.05
C ILE A 18 1.18 -7.13 13.41
N ASN A 19 0.98 -6.34 14.46
CA ASN A 19 0.46 -6.86 15.73
C ASN A 19 -1.07 -6.71 15.86
N CYS A 20 -1.75 -6.29 14.80
CA CYS A 20 -3.19 -6.05 14.75
C CYS A 20 -3.78 -6.59 13.44
N GLU A 21 -4.96 -7.21 13.52
CA GLU A 21 -5.74 -7.61 12.35
C GLU A 21 -6.21 -6.34 11.60
N PRO A 22 -5.91 -6.19 10.29
CA PRO A 22 -6.36 -5.04 9.51
C PRO A 22 -7.88 -4.97 9.51
N LYS A 23 -8.43 -3.77 9.77
CA LYS A 23 -9.87 -3.55 9.81
C LYS A 23 -10.40 -2.99 8.51
N SER A 24 -9.54 -2.36 7.73
CA SER A 24 -9.87 -1.75 6.45
C SER A 24 -8.69 -1.83 5.49
N PHE A 25 -9.04 -1.81 4.22
CA PHE A 25 -8.09 -1.79 3.11
C PHE A 25 -8.18 -0.43 2.44
N TRP A 26 -7.02 0.15 2.13
CA TRP A 26 -6.96 1.48 1.56
C TRP A 26 -6.15 1.50 0.27
N LEU A 27 -6.48 2.44 -0.60
CA LEU A 27 -5.61 2.90 -1.67
C LEU A 27 -5.22 4.35 -1.39
N TRP A 28 -3.94 4.61 -1.23
CA TRP A 28 -3.38 5.96 -1.10
C TRP A 28 -2.78 6.42 -2.42
N VAL A 29 -3.06 7.66 -2.81
CA VAL A 29 -2.58 8.28 -4.03
C VAL A 29 -1.39 9.17 -3.71
N THR A 30 -0.29 9.00 -4.43
CA THR A 30 0.94 9.77 -4.25
C THR A 30 1.36 10.53 -5.51
N GLY A 31 1.76 11.78 -5.30
CA GLY A 31 2.35 12.68 -6.31
C GLY A 31 3.84 12.41 -6.53
N PRO A 32 4.39 12.73 -7.72
CA PRO A 32 5.81 12.51 -8.04
C PRO A 32 6.77 13.15 -7.05
N ASP A 33 6.42 14.31 -6.47
CA ASP A 33 7.22 14.99 -5.45
C ASP A 33 7.43 14.17 -4.17
N TYR A 34 6.65 13.11 -3.95
CA TYR A 34 6.71 12.26 -2.77
C TYR A 34 7.25 10.86 -3.04
N TYR A 35 7.35 10.44 -4.31
CA TYR A 35 7.86 9.11 -4.65
C TYR A 35 9.08 9.11 -5.57
N LEU A 36 9.42 10.23 -6.21
CA LEU A 36 10.61 10.35 -7.05
C LEU A 36 11.70 11.20 -6.39
N ASP A 37 12.94 10.77 -6.61
CA ASP A 37 14.14 11.61 -6.48
C ASP A 37 14.38 12.45 -7.74
N HIS A 38 15.33 13.38 -7.66
CA HIS A 38 15.66 14.30 -8.75
C HIS A 38 16.09 13.60 -10.06
N ASP A 39 16.62 12.38 -9.96
CA ASP A 39 17.03 11.54 -11.10
C ASP A 39 15.89 10.69 -11.68
N GLY A 40 14.68 10.76 -11.09
CA GLY A 40 13.51 9.98 -11.49
C GLY A 40 13.50 8.54 -10.99
N SER A 41 14.42 8.17 -10.08
CA SER A 41 14.36 6.93 -9.32
C SER A 41 13.34 7.02 -8.19
N ASP A 42 12.89 5.87 -7.70
CA ASP A 42 12.01 5.81 -6.54
C ASP A 42 12.80 6.18 -5.29
N ARG A 43 12.21 7.00 -4.41
CA ARG A 43 12.87 7.43 -3.17
C ARG A 43 13.22 6.25 -2.27
N GLU A 44 14.38 6.33 -1.62
CA GLU A 44 14.87 5.32 -0.67
C GLU A 44 13.88 5.09 0.49
N ILE A 45 13.18 6.13 0.97
CA ILE A 45 12.17 6.00 2.04
C ILE A 45 10.97 5.12 1.65
N LEU A 46 10.82 4.78 0.37
CA LEU A 46 9.80 3.86 -0.12
C LEU A 46 10.32 2.42 -0.29
N GLU A 47 11.56 2.14 0.11
CA GLU A 47 12.03 0.76 0.25
C GLU A 47 11.36 0.09 1.46
N PRO A 48 11.15 -1.24 1.42
CA PRO A 48 10.56 -1.93 2.56
C PRO A 48 11.40 -1.77 3.83
N GLY A 49 10.70 -1.60 4.96
CA GLY A 49 11.29 -1.37 6.28
C GLY A 49 11.36 0.10 6.72
N TYR A 50 11.15 1.04 5.82
CA TYR A 50 11.16 2.47 6.15
C TYR A 50 9.78 2.94 6.65
N GLU A 51 9.80 3.81 7.65
CA GLU A 51 8.63 4.52 8.14
C GLU A 51 8.29 5.73 7.26
N LEU A 52 7.00 5.93 7.04
CA LEU A 52 6.40 7.00 6.26
C LEU A 52 5.49 7.82 7.17
N ASN A 53 5.56 9.14 7.02
CA ASN A 53 4.50 10.03 7.50
C ASN A 53 3.65 10.49 6.31
N TRP A 54 2.39 10.03 6.25
CA TRP A 54 1.55 10.19 5.06
C TRP A 54 0.18 10.74 5.39
N THR A 55 -0.41 11.48 4.45
CA THR A 55 -1.81 11.92 4.59
C THR A 55 -2.74 10.72 4.51
N CYS A 56 -3.71 10.63 5.42
CA CYS A 56 -4.61 9.48 5.53
C CYS A 56 -6.06 9.90 5.85
N ASP A 57 -6.96 8.92 5.90
CA ASP A 57 -8.34 9.12 6.32
C ASP A 57 -8.46 9.11 7.85
N GLU A 58 -9.42 9.84 8.42
CA GLU A 58 -9.69 9.86 9.86
C GLU A 58 -10.12 8.48 10.42
N ASN A 59 -10.58 7.59 9.54
CA ASN A 59 -10.99 6.24 9.87
C ASN A 59 -9.87 5.21 9.75
N THR A 60 -8.69 5.57 9.24
CA THR A 60 -7.52 4.67 9.24
C THR A 60 -7.21 4.22 10.67
N ARG A 61 -6.83 2.94 10.83
CA ARG A 61 -6.46 2.35 12.13
C ARG A 61 -5.11 1.66 12.02
N ILE A 62 -4.46 1.50 13.18
CA ILE A 62 -3.25 0.67 13.31
C ILE A 62 -3.56 -0.73 12.79
N GLY A 63 -2.69 -1.23 11.92
CA GLY A 63 -2.80 -2.54 11.30
C GLY A 63 -3.43 -2.52 9.90
N ASP A 64 -4.18 -1.47 9.54
CA ASP A 64 -4.80 -1.37 8.22
C ASP A 64 -3.76 -1.47 7.10
N LEU A 65 -4.13 -2.17 6.04
CA LEU A 65 -3.25 -2.38 4.88
C LEU A 65 -3.61 -1.38 3.78
N ILE A 66 -2.56 -0.87 3.14
CA ILE A 66 -2.63 0.20 2.17
C ILE A 66 -1.87 -0.20 0.91
N ILE A 67 -2.50 -0.02 -0.23
CA ILE A 67 -1.84 -0.02 -1.52
C ILE A 67 -1.49 1.42 -1.90
N LEU A 68 -0.22 1.66 -2.24
CA LEU A 68 0.23 2.98 -2.69
C LEU A 68 0.20 3.07 -4.24
N TYR A 69 -0.70 3.90 -4.76
CA TYR A 69 -0.84 4.25 -6.17
C TYR A 69 -0.06 5.53 -6.50
N ARG A 70 0.86 5.43 -7.45
CA ARG A 70 1.65 6.54 -7.97
C ARG A 70 0.94 7.21 -9.12
N THR A 71 0.80 8.52 -9.05
CA THR A 71 0.30 9.33 -10.16
C THR A 71 1.34 9.46 -11.28
N SER A 72 1.09 10.34 -12.26
CA SER A 72 2.03 10.59 -13.36
C SER A 72 3.41 11.02 -12.84
N PRO A 73 4.52 10.52 -13.40
CA PRO A 73 4.61 9.76 -14.66
C PRO A 73 4.46 8.24 -14.58
N LYS A 74 4.35 7.61 -13.40
CA LYS A 74 4.35 6.12 -13.31
C LYS A 74 2.95 5.52 -13.49
N THR A 75 1.92 6.17 -12.92
CA THR A 75 0.50 5.79 -13.08
C THR A 75 0.19 4.33 -12.71
N ASP A 76 0.68 3.87 -11.56
CA ASP A 76 0.66 2.45 -11.19
C ASP A 76 0.63 2.19 -9.68
N VAL A 77 0.28 0.97 -9.31
CA VAL A 77 0.42 0.43 -7.94
C VAL A 77 1.81 -0.18 -7.78
N LYS A 78 2.55 0.23 -6.74
CA LYS A 78 3.94 -0.20 -6.54
C LYS A 78 4.29 -0.70 -5.15
N TYR A 79 3.54 -0.33 -4.11
CA TYR A 79 3.89 -0.68 -2.74
C TYR A 79 2.70 -1.17 -1.95
N LEU A 80 2.99 -2.11 -1.05
CA LEU A 80 2.14 -2.48 0.07
C LEU A 80 2.70 -1.83 1.34
N VAL A 81 1.81 -1.15 2.06
CA VAL A 81 2.12 -0.34 3.22
C VAL A 81 1.17 -0.74 4.35
N GLN A 82 1.60 -0.58 5.59
CA GLN A 82 0.75 -0.77 6.76
C GLN A 82 0.74 0.48 7.64
N ALA A 83 -0.45 0.89 8.10
CA ALA A 83 -0.56 1.95 9.10
C ALA A 83 -0.11 1.45 10.48
N ILE A 84 0.78 2.21 11.13
CA ILE A 84 1.30 1.91 12.47
C ILE A 84 0.86 2.92 13.52
N SER A 85 0.17 3.99 13.12
CA SER A 85 -0.46 4.95 14.03
C SER A 85 -1.98 5.08 13.80
N LYS A 86 -2.66 5.70 14.77
CA LYS A 86 -3.97 6.32 14.52
C LYS A 86 -3.77 7.66 13.79
N PRO A 87 -4.79 8.17 13.08
CA PRO A 87 -4.74 9.47 12.44
C PRO A 87 -4.51 10.59 13.46
N TYR A 88 -3.69 11.56 13.10
CA TYR A 88 -3.47 12.77 13.88
C TYR A 88 -3.38 14.00 12.98
N ILE A 89 -3.67 15.17 13.52
CA ILE A 89 -3.57 16.43 12.78
C ILE A 89 -2.16 16.97 12.89
N ASN A 90 -1.48 17.09 11.75
CA ASN A 90 -0.22 17.83 11.66
C ASN A 90 -0.53 19.30 11.36
N LYS A 91 -0.28 20.20 12.32
CA LYS A 91 -0.55 21.64 12.16
C LYS A 91 0.54 22.36 11.36
N ASP A 92 1.73 21.76 11.27
CA ASP A 92 2.93 22.34 10.69
C ASP A 92 3.15 21.91 9.22
N SER A 93 2.22 21.15 8.64
CA SER A 93 2.31 20.59 7.28
C SER A 93 2.06 21.60 6.13
N GLY A 94 2.10 22.90 6.43
CA GLY A 94 1.97 23.97 5.44
C GLY A 94 0.66 23.89 4.66
N LYS A 95 0.72 23.58 3.36
CA LYS A 95 -0.45 23.52 2.44
C LYS A 95 -1.50 22.49 2.84
N PHE A 96 -1.14 21.53 3.69
CA PHE A 96 -2.02 20.48 4.18
C PHE A 96 -2.32 20.62 5.69
N SER A 97 -2.13 21.83 6.24
CA SER A 97 -2.46 22.08 7.64
C SER A 97 -3.92 21.76 7.90
N GLY A 98 -4.19 20.95 8.93
CA GLY A 98 -5.53 20.47 9.26
C GLY A 98 -5.94 19.16 8.58
N TRP A 99 -5.08 18.56 7.75
CA TRP A 99 -5.30 17.20 7.24
C TRP A 99 -4.91 16.16 8.27
N HIS A 100 -5.47 14.96 8.13
CA HIS A 100 -5.07 13.81 8.93
C HIS A 100 -3.80 13.17 8.36
N TYR A 101 -2.90 12.81 9.26
CA TYR A 101 -1.64 12.13 8.98
C TYR A 101 -1.59 10.82 9.76
N CYS A 102 -0.96 9.83 9.16
CA CYS A 102 -0.69 8.54 9.75
C CYS A 102 0.79 8.21 9.57
N ASP A 103 1.38 7.62 10.59
CA ASP A 103 2.65 6.93 10.46
C ASP A 103 2.36 5.54 9.91
N ALA A 104 3.17 5.11 8.95
CA ALA A 104 3.03 3.85 8.24
C ALA A 104 4.41 3.26 7.96
N ILE A 105 4.47 1.98 7.60
CA ILE A 105 5.69 1.32 7.20
C ILE A 105 5.50 0.65 5.84
N VAL A 106 6.49 0.76 4.96
CA VAL A 106 6.49 0.00 3.71
C VAL A 106 6.82 -1.46 4.03
N ILE A 107 5.90 -2.37 3.73
CA ILE A 107 6.11 -3.80 4.00
C ILE A 107 6.47 -4.58 2.74
N TYR A 108 6.14 -4.07 1.55
CA TYR A 108 6.53 -4.70 0.30
C TYR A 108 6.61 -3.71 -0.86
N LYS A 109 7.56 -3.94 -1.77
CA LYS A 109 7.71 -3.21 -3.04
C LYS A 109 7.58 -4.22 -4.19
N PHE A 110 6.56 -4.05 -5.02
CA PHE A 110 6.30 -4.93 -6.15
C PHE A 110 7.33 -4.67 -7.25
N GLU A 111 7.96 -5.71 -7.79
CA GLU A 111 8.86 -5.58 -8.94
C GLU A 111 8.05 -5.17 -10.18
N ASN A 112 6.97 -5.91 -10.46
CA ASN A 112 6.02 -5.65 -11.53
C ASN A 112 4.76 -4.97 -11.01
N SER A 113 4.57 -3.72 -11.44
CA SER A 113 3.43 -2.90 -11.02
C SER A 113 2.13 -3.22 -11.74
N VAL A 114 1.00 -2.88 -11.11
CA VAL A 114 -0.32 -2.84 -11.77
C VAL A 114 -0.58 -1.44 -12.27
N LEU A 115 -0.65 -1.26 -13.59
CA LEU A 115 -0.88 0.02 -14.22
C LEU A 115 -2.33 0.45 -14.05
N SER A 116 -2.56 1.77 -13.99
CA SER A 116 -3.92 2.33 -13.98
C SER A 116 -4.77 1.85 -15.16
N LYS A 117 -4.15 1.66 -16.33
CA LYS A 117 -4.85 1.11 -17.51
C LYS A 117 -5.34 -0.31 -17.27
N GLU A 118 -4.57 -1.14 -16.58
CA GLU A 118 -4.96 -2.52 -16.24
C GLU A 118 -6.14 -2.49 -15.27
N MET A 119 -6.08 -1.67 -14.21
CA MET A 119 -7.21 -1.50 -13.28
C MET A 119 -8.49 -1.02 -13.98
N LYS A 120 -8.38 -0.19 -15.02
CA LYS A 120 -9.52 0.30 -15.82
C LYS A 120 -10.11 -0.77 -16.75
N GLN A 121 -9.36 -1.82 -17.06
CA GLN A 121 -9.77 -2.89 -17.95
C GLN A 121 -10.28 -4.11 -17.17
N ASP A 122 -9.96 -4.19 -15.89
CA ASP A 122 -10.42 -5.24 -15.00
C ASP A 122 -11.91 -5.11 -14.64
N ALA A 123 -12.61 -6.24 -14.54
CA ALA A 123 -14.06 -6.27 -14.37
C ALA A 123 -14.53 -5.79 -12.98
N ILE A 124 -13.71 -5.94 -11.94
CA ILE A 124 -14.06 -5.54 -10.58
C ILE A 124 -13.45 -4.17 -10.27
N LEU A 125 -12.17 -3.97 -10.58
CA LEU A 125 -11.44 -2.75 -10.24
C LEU A 125 -11.90 -1.55 -11.07
N ALA A 126 -12.41 -1.73 -12.28
CA ALA A 126 -12.90 -0.61 -13.10
C ALA A 126 -14.04 0.17 -12.42
N ASP A 127 -14.87 -0.52 -11.62
CA ASP A 127 -15.97 0.08 -10.87
C ASP A 127 -15.57 0.56 -9.46
N SER A 128 -14.33 0.33 -9.05
CA SER A 128 -13.83 0.83 -7.76
C SER A 128 -13.85 2.37 -7.71
N GLU A 129 -14.07 2.92 -6.53
CA GLU A 129 -14.10 4.37 -6.33
C GLU A 129 -12.87 5.11 -6.90
N PRO A 130 -11.61 4.70 -6.60
CA PRO A 130 -10.45 5.42 -7.13
C PRO A 130 -10.42 5.39 -8.66
N VAL A 131 -10.80 4.28 -9.30
CA VAL A 131 -10.78 4.21 -10.77
C VAL A 131 -11.87 5.08 -11.39
N ARG A 132 -13.12 5.00 -10.91
CA ARG A 132 -14.24 5.83 -11.40
C ARG A 132 -13.99 7.33 -11.22
N ARG A 133 -13.27 7.71 -10.17
CA ARG A 133 -12.91 9.10 -9.88
C ARG A 133 -11.58 9.53 -10.50
N ASN A 134 -10.95 8.70 -11.34
CA ASN A 134 -9.62 8.95 -11.90
C ASN A 134 -8.59 9.35 -10.83
N TYR A 135 -8.66 8.70 -9.66
CA TYR A 135 -7.78 8.89 -8.51
C TYR A 135 -7.84 10.30 -7.91
N GLN A 136 -8.91 11.06 -8.19
CA GLN A 136 -9.15 12.37 -7.62
C GLN A 136 -10.10 12.25 -6.41
N GLY A 137 -9.53 12.34 -5.21
CA GLY A 137 -10.22 12.12 -3.93
C GLY A 137 -9.87 13.18 -2.89
N ASN A 138 -10.70 13.31 -1.86
CA ASN A 138 -10.33 14.11 -0.70
C ASN A 138 -9.16 13.44 0.02
N GLN A 139 -8.10 14.19 0.29
CA GLN A 139 -6.88 13.72 0.95
C GLN A 139 -6.10 12.58 0.25
N GLY A 140 -6.52 12.20 -0.97
CA GLY A 140 -5.83 11.16 -1.75
C GLY A 140 -5.98 9.75 -1.20
N SER A 141 -6.97 9.48 -0.35
CA SER A 141 -7.22 8.15 0.23
C SER A 141 -8.58 7.62 -0.22
N PHE A 142 -8.64 6.33 -0.54
CA PHE A 142 -9.86 5.61 -0.92
C PHE A 142 -9.96 4.32 -0.12
N VAL A 143 -11.16 3.96 0.32
CA VAL A 143 -11.41 2.65 0.91
C VAL A 143 -11.58 1.61 -0.19
N PHE A 144 -10.97 0.44 -0.01
CA PHE A 144 -11.26 -0.75 -0.80
C PHE A 144 -12.15 -1.69 0.00
N ASN A 145 -13.20 -2.18 -0.65
CA ASN A 145 -13.96 -3.30 -0.15
C ASN A 145 -13.19 -4.62 -0.36
N ASN A 146 -13.65 -5.69 0.28
CA ASN A 146 -12.95 -6.98 0.22
C ASN A 146 -12.81 -7.53 -1.19
N MET A 147 -13.79 -7.34 -2.08
CA MET A 147 -13.69 -7.85 -3.46
C MET A 147 -12.65 -7.08 -4.26
N GLU A 148 -12.63 -5.75 -4.14
CA GLU A 148 -11.62 -4.91 -4.79
C GLU A 148 -10.20 -5.22 -4.27
N TRP A 149 -10.05 -5.40 -2.96
CA TRP A 149 -8.80 -5.77 -2.34
C TRP A 149 -8.30 -7.14 -2.81
N MET A 150 -9.19 -8.15 -2.83
CA MET A 150 -8.87 -9.50 -3.29
C MET A 150 -8.46 -9.49 -4.77
N GLU A 151 -9.23 -8.82 -5.63
CA GLU A 151 -8.93 -8.77 -7.05
C GLU A 151 -7.57 -8.13 -7.34
N LEU A 152 -7.27 -7.00 -6.70
CA LEU A 152 -5.98 -6.35 -6.89
C LEU A 152 -4.83 -7.24 -6.40
N ASN A 153 -4.99 -7.94 -5.28
CA ASN A 153 -3.96 -8.85 -4.79
C ASN A 153 -3.75 -10.04 -5.73
N LEU A 154 -4.81 -10.63 -6.29
CA LEU A 154 -4.70 -11.69 -7.30
C LEU A 154 -3.85 -11.25 -8.49
N ILE A 155 -4.12 -10.06 -9.04
CA ILE A 155 -3.33 -9.49 -10.15
C ILE A 155 -1.87 -9.26 -9.71
N LEU A 156 -1.65 -8.73 -8.50
CA LEU A 156 -0.30 -8.48 -7.99
C LEU A 156 0.49 -9.78 -7.80
N GLN A 157 -0.14 -10.85 -7.33
CA GLN A 157 0.47 -12.17 -7.16
C GLN A 157 0.80 -12.82 -8.50
N GLU A 158 -0.10 -12.74 -9.49
CA GLU A 158 0.16 -13.22 -10.84
C GLU A 158 1.39 -12.53 -11.45
N LYS A 159 1.52 -11.22 -11.23
CA LYS A 159 2.63 -10.42 -11.77
C LYS A 159 3.93 -10.53 -10.96
N ASN A 160 3.86 -10.97 -9.71
CA ASN A 160 4.99 -11.04 -8.79
C ASN A 160 4.96 -12.39 -8.03
N PRO A 161 5.40 -13.51 -8.61
CA PRO A 161 5.39 -14.81 -7.93
C PRO A 161 6.15 -14.81 -6.59
N GLU A 162 7.19 -13.98 -6.46
CA GLU A 162 7.92 -13.78 -5.21
C GLU A 162 7.09 -13.12 -4.10
N TYR A 163 5.99 -12.44 -4.45
CA TYR A 163 5.02 -11.90 -3.49
C TYR A 163 4.25 -13.02 -2.79
N ASN A 164 3.95 -14.15 -3.47
CA ASN A 164 3.32 -15.31 -2.83
C ASN A 164 4.19 -15.85 -1.71
N ASN A 165 5.48 -16.04 -1.97
CA ASN A 165 6.43 -16.51 -0.95
C ASN A 165 6.49 -15.56 0.26
N PHE A 166 6.44 -14.25 0.00
CA PHE A 166 6.38 -13.24 1.05
C PHE A 166 5.08 -13.36 1.86
N LEU A 167 3.92 -13.44 1.20
CA LEU A 167 2.62 -13.56 1.86
C LEU A 167 2.50 -14.84 2.68
N GLU A 168 2.94 -15.99 2.16
CA GLU A 168 2.94 -17.25 2.89
C GLU A 168 3.76 -17.15 4.17
N ALA A 169 4.96 -16.58 4.09
CA ALA A 169 5.82 -16.39 5.26
C ALA A 169 5.23 -15.38 6.25
N LEU A 170 4.60 -14.32 5.75
CA LEU A 170 3.91 -13.31 6.55
C LEU A 170 2.71 -13.91 7.31
N ILE A 171 1.90 -14.71 6.63
CA ILE A 171 0.74 -15.41 7.19
C ILE A 171 1.18 -16.49 8.18
N ALA A 172 2.28 -17.20 7.90
CA ALA A 172 2.82 -18.18 8.82
C ALA A 172 3.20 -17.57 10.18
N LYS A 173 3.70 -16.32 10.18
CA LYS A 173 3.96 -15.55 11.42
C LYS A 173 2.71 -14.88 11.99
N ASN A 174 1.75 -14.51 11.13
CA ASN A 174 0.52 -13.82 11.50
C ASN A 174 -0.72 -14.52 10.92
N PRO A 175 -1.19 -15.63 11.51
CA PRO A 175 -2.26 -16.45 10.92
C PRO A 175 -3.60 -15.74 10.71
N SER A 176 -3.86 -14.65 11.43
CA SER A 176 -5.04 -13.79 11.23
C SER A 176 -5.10 -13.16 9.84
N LEU A 177 -3.97 -13.02 9.15
CA LEU A 177 -3.92 -12.45 7.80
C LEU A 177 -4.41 -13.42 6.72
N LYS A 178 -4.66 -14.69 7.04
CA LYS A 178 -5.10 -15.68 6.05
C LYS A 178 -6.42 -15.30 5.37
N THR A 179 -7.28 -14.55 6.04
CA THR A 179 -8.58 -14.11 5.51
C THR A 179 -8.50 -12.83 4.68
N VAL A 180 -7.34 -12.15 4.69
CA VAL A 180 -7.17 -10.83 4.05
C VAL A 180 -6.30 -10.87 2.82
N PHE A 181 -5.66 -11.99 2.52
CA PHE A 181 -5.01 -12.23 1.23
C PHE A 181 -5.65 -13.45 0.57
N PRO A 182 -5.78 -13.48 -0.76
CA PRO A 182 -6.27 -14.68 -1.43
C PRO A 182 -5.24 -15.80 -1.23
N SER A 183 -5.74 -16.98 -0.89
CA SER A 183 -4.94 -18.20 -0.81
C SER A 183 -4.98 -18.93 -2.15
N GLU A 184 -3.86 -19.52 -2.56
CA GLU A 184 -3.85 -20.57 -3.58
C GLU A 184 -4.69 -21.80 -3.15
#